data_AF-A0A920UL62-F1
#
_entry.id   AF-A0A920UL62-F1
#
_cell.length_a   1.000
_cell.length_b   1.000
_cell.length_c   1.000
_cell.angle_alpha   90.00
_cell.angle_beta   90.00
_cell.angle_gamma   90.00
#
_symmetry.space_group_name_H-M   'P 1'
#
loop_
_entity.id
_entity.type
_entity.pdbx_description
1 polymer ?
#
loop_
_entity_poly.entity_id
_entity_poly.type
_entity_poly.pdbx_seq_one_letter_code
_entity_poly.pdbx_strand_id
1 'polypeptide(L)' 'MQRPLVGHLDPAFIGMMEEIKSMLRDVFQTENEMTLPVSATGSAGMEGPFRQPARTGDEVVIGVNGVFGTACASR' A
#
# COMPACT_ATOMS: atom_id res chain seq x y z
N MET A 1 -14.76 -20.03 17.97
CA MET A 1 -13.75 -19.61 18.96
C MET A 1 -12.90 -18.52 18.30
N GLN A 2 -12.84 -17.31 18.87
CA GLN A 2 -12.02 -16.23 18.31
C GLN A 2 -10.57 -16.45 18.74
N ARG A 3 -9.61 -16.23 17.84
CA ARG A 3 -8.19 -16.24 18.20
C ARG A 3 -7.88 -14.97 19.01
N PRO A 4 -7.07 -15.06 20.07
CA PRO A 4 -6.65 -13.89 20.83
C PRO A 4 -5.88 -12.92 19.93
N LEU A 5 -6.06 -11.61 20.18
CA LEU A 5 -5.34 -10.57 19.47
C LEU A 5 -3.86 -10.61 19.84
N VAL A 6 -3.00 -10.48 18.83
CA VAL A 6 -1.55 -10.41 18.98
C VAL A 6 -1.13 -8.94 19.02
N GLY A 7 -0.17 -8.59 19.87
CA GLY A 7 0.34 -7.22 19.98
C GLY A 7 1.11 -6.79 18.72
N HIS A 8 1.09 -5.50 18.38
CA HIS A 8 1.77 -4.97 17.19
C HIS A 8 3.31 -5.04 17.23
N LEU A 9 3.90 -5.23 18.42
CA LEU A 9 5.34 -5.46 18.62
C LEU A 9 5.66 -6.91 18.98
N ASP A 10 4.66 -7.80 18.93
CA ASP A 10 4.87 -9.22 19.21
C ASP A 10 5.77 -9.82 18.12
N PRO A 11 6.80 -10.62 18.48
CA PRO A 11 7.64 -11.29 17.49
C PRO A 11 6.86 -12.13 16.47
N ALA A 12 5.74 -12.73 16.87
CA ALA A 12 4.87 -13.47 15.95
C ALA A 12 4.22 -12.53 14.92
N PHE A 13 3.81 -11.33 15.33
CA PHE A 13 3.26 -10.33 14.40
C PHE A 13 4.32 -9.84 13.42
N ILE A 14 5.53 -9.57 13.91
CA ILE A 14 6.66 -9.15 13.06
C ILE A 14 7.00 -10.24 12.03
N GLY A 15 7.07 -11.51 12.45
CA GLY A 15 7.29 -12.64 11.54
C GLY A 15 6.22 -12.74 10.45
N MET A 16 4.94 -12.62 10.82
CA MET A 16 3.84 -12.60 9.84
C MET A 16 3.95 -11.43 8.86
N MET A 17 4.37 -10.25 9.33
CA MET A 17 4.56 -9.09 8.45
C MET A 17 5.66 -9.36 7.42
N GLU A 18 6.78 -9.99 7.79
CA GLU A 18 7.84 -10.34 6.84
C GLU A 18 7.39 -11.38 5.81
N GLU A 19 6.62 -12.39 6.23
CA GLU A 19 6.02 -13.37 5.31
C GLU A 19 5.08 -12.68 4.30
N ILE A 20 4.20 -11.79 4.78
CA ILE A 20 3.28 -11.04 3.91
C ILE A 20 4.06 -10.20 2.89
N LYS A 21 5.15 -9.54 3.28
CA LYS A 21 5.99 -8.77 2.33
C LYS A 21 6.56 -9.68 1.24
N SER A 22 7.00 -10.89 1.59
CA SER A 22 7.48 -11.87 0.60
C SER A 22 6.38 -12.26 -0.37
N MET A 23 5.19 -12.61 0.15
CA MET A 23 4.05 -12.97 -0.68
C MET A 23 3.60 -11.82 -1.59
N LEU A 24 3.63 -10.58 -1.10
CA LEU A 24 3.30 -9.41 -1.92
C LEU A 24 4.31 -9.21 -3.06
N ARG A 25 5.60 -9.43 -2.82
CA ARG A 25 6.63 -9.38 -3.88
C ARG A 25 6.37 -10.42 -4.97
N ASP A 26 5.97 -11.63 -4.57
CA ASP A 26 5.58 -12.67 -5.51
C ASP A 26 4.33 -12.28 -6.31
N VAL A 27 3.29 -11.76 -5.64
CA VAL A 27 2.04 -11.34 -6.31
C VAL A 27 2.28 -10.20 -7.30
N PHE A 28 3.09 -9.21 -6.92
CA PHE A 28 3.42 -8.07 -7.77
C PHE A 28 4.55 -8.35 -8.76
N GLN A 29 5.16 -9.55 -8.72
CA GLN A 29 6.27 -9.94 -9.58
C GLN A 29 7.42 -8.92 -9.52
N THR A 30 7.84 -8.55 -8.30
CA THR A 30 8.86 -7.52 -8.07
C THR A 30 9.88 -7.96 -7.03
N GLU A 31 11.12 -7.52 -7.20
CA GLU A 31 12.20 -7.69 -6.22
C GLU A 31 12.31 -6.49 -5.26
N ASN A 32 11.43 -5.49 -5.36
CA ASN A 32 11.50 -4.28 -4.54
C ASN A 32 11.30 -4.61 -3.06
N GLU A 33 12.32 -4.35 -2.24
CA GLU A 33 12.28 -4.54 -0.79
C GLU A 33 11.23 -3.66 -0.12
N MET A 34 10.92 -2.48 -0.70
CA MET A 34 9.88 -1.56 -0.24
C MET A 34 8.48 -2.01 -0.69
N THR A 35 8.17 -3.29 -0.50
CA THR A 35 6.85 -3.86 -0.74
C THR A 35 6.23 -4.18 0.62
N LEU A 36 5.28 -3.37 1.06
CA LEU A 36 4.78 -3.37 2.44
C LEU A 36 3.25 -3.43 2.49
N PRO A 37 2.65 -4.22 3.40
CA PRO A 37 1.22 -4.11 3.67
C PRO A 37 0.94 -2.82 4.44
N VAL A 38 -0.12 -2.11 4.04
CA VAL A 38 -0.57 -0.88 4.70
C VAL A 38 -1.99 -1.09 5.20
N SER A 39 -2.24 -0.76 6.47
CA SER A 39 -3.56 -0.76 7.08
C SER A 39 -4.38 0.44 6.58
N ALA A 40 -4.87 0.34 5.35
CA ALA A 40 -5.68 1.36 4.71
C ALA A 40 -6.68 0.72 3.75
N THR A 41 -7.65 1.51 3.27
CA THR A 41 -8.52 1.06 2.17
C THR A 41 -7.72 0.96 0.87
N GLY A 42 -8.18 0.15 -0.08
CA GLY A 42 -7.49 0.01 -1.38
C GLY A 42 -7.30 1.34 -2.11
N SER A 43 -8.27 2.26 -2.00
CA SER A 43 -8.15 3.60 -2.58
C SER A 43 -7.06 4.45 -1.92
N ALA A 44 -6.89 4.35 -0.60
CA ALA A 44 -5.83 5.05 0.10
C ALA A 44 -4.44 4.50 -0.24
N GLY A 45 -4.34 3.20 -0.53
CA GLY A 45 -3.12 2.59 -1.10
C GLY A 45 -2.79 3.12 -2.50
N MET A 46 -3.80 3.48 -3.29
CA MET A 46 -3.62 4.07 -4.63
C MET A 46 -3.24 5.55 -4.57
N GLU A 47 -3.68 6.28 -3.53
CA GLU A 47 -3.37 7.71 -3.32
C GLU A 47 -2.02 7.95 -2.63
N GLY A 48 -1.63 7.07 -1.71
CA GLY A 48 -0.43 7.21 -0.86
C GLY A 48 0.86 7.53 -1.64
N PRO A 49 1.17 6.82 -2.74
CA PRO A 49 2.36 7.09 -3.56
C PRO A 49 2.38 8.47 -4.23
N PHE A 50 1.23 9.12 -4.41
CA PHE A 50 1.16 10.47 -4.98
C PHE A 50 1.25 11.54 -3.89
N ARG A 51 0.66 11.28 -2.71
CA ARG A 51 0.66 12.25 -1.61
C ARG A 51 1.97 12.34 -0.85
N GLN A 52 2.75 11.26 -0.81
CA GLN A 52 3.93 11.15 0.04
C GLN A 52 5.21 11.77 -0.56
N PRO A 53 5.50 11.63 -1.87
CA PRO A 53 6.66 12.25 -2.49
C PRO A 53 6.35 13.53 -3.28
N ALA A 54 5.14 13.74 -3.81
CA ALA A 54 4.82 14.94 -4.57
C ALA A 54 4.78 16.15 -3.64
N ARG A 55 5.72 17.07 -3.83
CA ARG A 55 5.70 18.36 -3.15
C ARG A 55 4.64 19.24 -3.81
N THR A 56 4.10 20.17 -3.05
CA THR A 56 3.23 21.23 -3.60
C THR A 56 3.97 21.91 -4.76
N GLY A 57 3.48 21.72 -5.99
CA GLY A 57 4.07 22.27 -7.21
C GLY A 57 4.60 21.23 -8.21
N ASP A 58 4.64 19.94 -7.86
CA ASP A 58 5.03 18.90 -8.80
C ASP A 58 3.91 18.62 -9.82
N GLU A 59 4.25 18.60 -11.11
CA GLU A 59 3.32 18.24 -12.18
C GLU A 59 3.21 16.71 -12.31
N VAL A 60 1.98 16.19 -12.32
CA VAL A 60 1.69 14.74 -12.42
C VAL A 60 0.76 14.49 -13.61
N VAL A 61 1.10 13.49 -14.42
CA VAL A 61 0.26 13.04 -15.53
C VAL A 61 -0.59 11.85 -15.09
N ILE A 62 -1.92 11.98 -15.20
CA ILE A 62 -2.88 10.92 -14.85
C ILE A 62 -3.67 10.51 -16.09
N GLY A 63 -3.52 9.26 -16.52
CA GLY A 63 -4.35 8.67 -17.57
C GLY A 63 -5.74 8.30 -17.03
N VAL A 64 -6.79 8.97 -17.52
CA VAL A 64 -8.17 8.71 -17.08
C VAL A 64 -8.86 7.75 -18.05
N ASN A 65 -9.16 6.54 -17.58
CA ASN A 65 -9.96 5.54 -18.29
C ASN A 65 -11.00 4.89 -17.37
N GLY A 66 -11.82 5.73 -16.72
CA GLY A 66 -12.88 5.30 -15.81
C GLY A 66 -12.80 5.94 -14.42
N VAL A 67 -13.68 5.47 -13.51
CA VAL A 67 -13.94 6.10 -12.21
C VAL A 67 -12.71 6.23 -11.32
N PHE A 68 -11.79 5.26 -11.36
CA PHE A 68 -10.57 5.28 -10.55
C PHE A 68 -9.57 6.34 -11.03
N GLY A 69 -9.42 6.52 -12.35
CA GLY A 69 -8.57 7.58 -12.91
C GLY A 69 -9.11 8.96 -12.59
N THR A 70 -10.43 9.15 -12.70
CA THR A 70 -11.08 10.42 -12.30
C THR A 70 -10.91 10.70 -10.82
N ALA A 71 -11.06 9.69 -9.95
CA ALA A 71 -10.90 9.84 -8.50
C ALA A 71 -9.46 10.20 -8.06
N CYS A 72 -8.46 9.75 -8.81
CA CYS A 72 -7.06 10.17 -8.61
C CYS A 72 -6.82 11.60 -9.12
N ALA A 73 -7.41 11.99 -10.26
CA ALA A 73 -7.18 13.31 -10.87
C ALA A 73 -7.94 14.46 -10.20
N SER A 74 -9.04 14.17 -9.49
CA SER A 74 -9.87 15.19 -8.85
C SER A 74 -9.36 15.65 -7.47
N ARG A 75 -8.14 15.27 -7.08
CA ARG A 75 -7.55 15.56 -5.76
C ARG A 75 -6.20 16.22 -5.92
#